data_AF-A0ABC8TX55-F1
#
_entry.id   AF-A0ABC8TX55-F1
#
_cell.length_a   1.000
_cell.length_b   1.000
_cell.length_c   1.000
_cell.angle_alpha   90.00
_cell.angle_beta   90.00
_cell.angle_gamma   90.00
#
_symmetry.space_group_name_H-M   'P 1'
#
loop_
_entity.id
_entity.type
_entity.pdbx_description
1 polymer ?
#
loop_
_entity_poly.entity_id
_entity_poly.type
_entity_poly.pdbx_seq_one_letter_code
_entity_poly.pdbx_strand_id
1 'polypeptide(L)'
;MASGAGKSAAFILLTLNLMLYFIVTIIAAWAINHGIERARETAECYPLGCAASTLSIPARIFPIYFPFGNMATGFFIIFSLIAGVVGFITSVTGITNIIQSNLSNLHAAAASSLITWSLTLLAMGLACKEIEIGWTDSNLRSLETLMIILSGTQLFCMGTIHVGVEDVISRQRIRGGRV
;
A
#
# COMPACT_ATOMS: atom_id res chain seq x y z
N MET A 1 22.93 24.06 -11.83
CA MET A 1 21.70 24.64 -11.24
C MET A 1 20.49 23.69 -11.29
N ALA A 2 20.65 22.41 -11.69
CA ALA A 2 19.55 21.43 -11.81
C ALA A 2 19.29 20.56 -10.55
N SER A 3 20.13 20.65 -9.51
CA SER A 3 20.00 19.80 -8.31
C SER A 3 18.85 20.20 -7.37
N GLY A 4 18.40 21.46 -7.40
CA GLY A 4 17.28 21.94 -6.59
C GLY A 4 15.92 21.43 -7.09
N ALA A 5 15.73 21.40 -8.41
CA ALA A 5 14.48 20.98 -9.04
C ALA A 5 14.20 19.48 -8.84
N GLY A 6 15.22 18.62 -8.98
CA GLY A 6 15.07 17.18 -8.75
C GLY A 6 14.72 16.83 -7.30
N LYS A 7 15.32 17.53 -6.33
CA LYS A 7 15.03 17.34 -4.90
C LYS A 7 13.63 17.83 -4.53
N SER A 8 13.19 18.94 -5.14
CA SER A 8 11.82 19.46 -4.98
C SER A 8 10.76 18.54 -5.60
N ALA A 9 11.01 18.01 -6.80
CA ALA A 9 10.08 17.09 -7.46
C ALA A 9 9.93 15.78 -6.69
N ALA A 10 11.04 15.19 -6.22
CA ALA A 10 11.02 13.98 -5.39
C ALA A 10 10.24 14.21 -4.08
N PHE A 11 10.42 15.37 -3.44
CA PHE A 11 9.69 15.72 -2.21
C PHE A 11 8.17 15.84 -2.44
N ILE A 12 7.76 16.49 -3.53
CA ILE A 12 6.34 16.63 -3.90
C ILE A 12 5.72 15.25 -4.18
N LEU A 13 6.41 14.39 -4.94
CA LEU A 13 5.95 13.05 -5.27
C LEU A 13 5.81 12.17 -4.02
N LEU A 14 6.78 12.22 -3.12
CA LEU A 14 6.71 11.48 -1.85
C LEU A 14 5.57 11.98 -0.96
N THR A 15 5.32 13.28 -0.94
CA THR A 15 4.19 13.88 -0.20
C THR A 15 2.85 13.45 -0.80
N LEU A 16 2.73 13.41 -2.12
CA LEU A 16 1.54 12.93 -2.80
C LEU A 16 1.31 11.44 -2.49
N ASN A 17 2.35 10.61 -2.58
CA ASN A 17 2.27 9.19 -2.22
C ASN A 17 1.87 8.97 -0.76
N LEU A 18 2.42 9.79 0.16
CA LEU A 18 2.02 9.77 1.58
C LEU A 18 0.51 9.97 1.74
N MET A 19 -0.04 10.98 1.07
CA MET A 19 -1.47 11.28 1.13
C MET A 19 -2.32 10.17 0.52
N LEU A 20 -1.91 9.62 -0.63
CA LEU A 20 -2.62 8.52 -1.28
C LEU A 20 -2.64 7.25 -0.40
N TYR A 21 -1.50 6.86 0.17
CA TYR A 21 -1.43 5.72 1.08
C TYR A 21 -2.28 5.93 2.33
N PHE A 22 -2.30 7.15 2.88
CA PHE A 22 -3.15 7.49 4.01
C PHE A 22 -4.65 7.35 3.69
N ILE A 23 -5.09 7.86 2.54
CA ILE A 23 -6.48 7.71 2.07
C ILE A 23 -6.83 6.24 1.91
N VAL A 24 -5.96 5.43 1.30
CA VAL A 24 -6.17 3.99 1.15
C VAL A 24 -6.29 3.30 2.50
N THR A 25 -5.44 3.62 3.47
CA THR A 25 -5.54 3.07 4.83
C THR A 25 -6.88 3.41 5.47
N ILE A 26 -7.39 4.64 5.32
CA ILE A 26 -8.70 5.03 5.86
C ILE A 26 -9.83 4.23 5.21
N ILE A 27 -9.87 4.16 3.88
CA ILE A 27 -10.95 3.47 3.17
C ILE A 27 -10.88 1.96 3.45
N ALA A 28 -9.69 1.36 3.48
CA ALA A 28 -9.51 -0.05 3.79
C ALA A 28 -9.89 -0.36 5.25
N ALA A 29 -9.50 0.47 6.21
CA ALA A 29 -9.87 0.31 7.62
C ALA A 29 -11.39 0.45 7.81
N TRP A 30 -12.01 1.42 7.13
CA TRP A 30 -13.45 1.58 7.12
C TRP A 30 -14.15 0.36 6.54
N ALA A 31 -13.67 -0.17 5.41
CA ALA A 31 -14.24 -1.34 4.77
C ALA A 31 -14.17 -2.58 5.68
N ILE A 32 -13.04 -2.78 6.39
CA ILE A 32 -12.88 -3.85 7.39
C ILE A 32 -13.88 -3.69 8.52
N ASN A 33 -13.99 -2.49 9.09
CA ASN A 33 -14.92 -2.21 10.19
C ASN A 33 -16.37 -2.49 9.78
N HIS A 34 -16.76 -2.00 8.59
CA HIS A 34 -18.11 -2.17 8.05
C HIS A 34 -18.46 -3.65 7.80
N GLY A 35 -17.52 -4.45 7.29
CA GLY A 35 -17.80 -5.89 7.11
C GLY A 35 -17.80 -6.70 8.39
N ILE A 36 -17.10 -6.27 9.45
CA ILE A 36 -17.24 -6.88 10.79
C ILE A 36 -18.64 -6.61 11.36
N GLU A 37 -19.15 -5.39 11.20
CA GLU A 37 -20.48 -5.01 11.66
C GLU A 37 -21.57 -5.80 10.93
N ARG A 38 -21.51 -5.88 9.60
CA ARG A 38 -22.42 -6.72 8.79
C ARG A 38 -22.34 -8.22 9.15
N ALA A 39 -21.16 -8.73 9.48
CA ALA A 39 -21.00 -10.12 9.92
C ALA A 39 -21.70 -10.40 11.26
N ARG A 40 -21.70 -9.42 12.19
CA ARG A 40 -22.43 -9.54 13.46
C ARG A 40 -23.94 -9.52 13.25
N GLU A 41 -24.46 -8.58 12.45
CA GLU A 41 -25.89 -8.47 12.15
C GLU A 41 -26.45 -9.75 11.50
N THR A 42 -25.69 -10.33 10.56
CA THR A 42 -26.08 -11.59 9.89
C THR A 42 -26.05 -12.79 10.86
N ALA A 43 -25.19 -12.76 11.88
CA ALA A 43 -25.12 -13.81 12.89
C ALA A 43 -26.29 -13.77 13.89
N GLU A 44 -26.85 -12.59 14.17
CA GLU A 44 -28.01 -12.41 15.08
C GLU A 44 -29.36 -12.69 14.41
N CYS A 45 -29.51 -12.43 13.10
CA CYS A 45 -30.82 -12.49 12.42
C CYS A 45 -31.32 -13.91 12.07
N TYR A 46 -30.50 -14.96 12.16
CA TYR A 46 -30.94 -16.34 11.93
C TYR A 46 -31.28 -17.02 13.27
N PRO A 47 -32.49 -17.58 13.48
CA PRO A 47 -32.95 -18.14 14.76
C PRO A 47 -32.20 -19.41 15.20
N LEU A 48 -31.19 -19.82 14.42
CA LEU A 48 -30.28 -20.91 14.73
C LEU A 48 -28.82 -20.44 14.93
N GLY A 49 -28.48 -19.14 14.89
CA GLY A 49 -27.09 -18.66 15.09
C GLY A 49 -26.04 -19.34 14.18
N CYS A 50 -26.46 -19.91 13.05
CA CYS A 50 -25.74 -21.01 12.39
C CYS A 50 -25.08 -20.68 11.04
N ALA A 51 -25.23 -19.49 10.46
CA ALA A 51 -24.44 -19.18 9.25
C ALA A 51 -22.95 -19.03 9.57
N ALA A 52 -22.60 -18.49 10.75
CA ALA A 52 -21.21 -18.37 11.23
C ALA A 52 -20.81 -19.44 12.27
N SER A 53 -21.77 -20.20 12.83
CA SER A 53 -21.49 -21.24 13.83
C SER A 53 -21.51 -22.68 13.30
N THR A 54 -21.93 -22.92 12.06
CA THR A 54 -21.78 -24.26 11.43
C THR A 54 -20.40 -24.47 10.82
N LEU A 55 -19.63 -23.39 10.63
CA LEU A 55 -18.26 -23.50 10.17
C LEU A 55 -17.34 -23.56 11.38
N SER A 56 -16.56 -24.64 11.42
CA SER A 56 -15.63 -24.96 12.50
C SER A 56 -14.78 -23.74 12.89
N ILE A 57 -14.43 -23.68 14.18
CA ILE A 57 -13.63 -22.64 14.84
C ILE A 57 -12.39 -22.15 14.04
N PRO A 58 -11.75 -22.91 13.12
CA PRO A 58 -10.69 -22.39 12.25
C PRO A 58 -11.13 -21.36 11.18
N ALA A 59 -12.39 -21.35 10.75
CA ALA A 59 -12.82 -20.57 9.59
C ALA A 59 -13.21 -19.12 9.90
N ARG A 60 -13.40 -18.79 11.18
CA ARG A 60 -13.79 -17.44 11.64
C ARG A 60 -12.64 -16.42 11.63
N ILE A 61 -11.42 -16.89 11.38
CA ILE A 61 -10.18 -16.09 11.38
C ILE A 61 -9.84 -15.63 9.95
N PHE A 62 -10.44 -16.24 8.92
CA PHE A 62 -10.13 -15.94 7.53
C PHE A 62 -11.05 -14.84 6.96
N PRO A 63 -10.49 -13.75 6.41
CA PRO A 63 -11.21 -12.64 5.77
C PRO A 63 -12.18 -13.04 4.63
N ILE A 64 -12.15 -14.31 4.20
CA ILE A 64 -12.95 -14.91 3.12
C ILE A 64 -14.42 -15.10 3.51
N TYR A 65 -14.71 -15.23 4.81
CA TYR A 65 -16.06 -15.53 5.32
C TYR A 65 -16.83 -14.31 5.83
N PHE A 66 -16.19 -13.14 5.82
CA PHE A 66 -16.88 -11.89 6.10
C PHE A 66 -17.66 -11.44 4.85
N PRO A 67 -18.89 -10.91 5.00
CA PRO A 67 -19.69 -10.42 3.89
C PRO A 67 -19.17 -9.06 3.39
N PHE A 68 -17.93 -9.04 2.90
CA PHE A 68 -17.30 -7.88 2.26
C PHE A 68 -17.74 -7.71 0.80
N GLY A 69 -18.40 -8.72 0.22
CA GLY A 69 -18.67 -8.82 -1.22
C GLY A 69 -18.37 -10.24 -1.70
N ASN A 70 -17.60 -10.35 -2.78
CA ASN A 70 -17.19 -11.63 -3.35
C ASN A 70 -15.96 -12.21 -2.60
N MET A 71 -15.61 -13.49 -2.82
CA MET A 71 -14.47 -14.13 -2.12
C MET A 71 -13.11 -13.42 -2.34
N ALA A 72 -12.95 -12.68 -3.44
CA ALA A 72 -11.72 -11.94 -3.76
C ALA A 72 -11.59 -10.61 -2.99
N THR A 73 -12.73 -9.99 -2.66
CA THR A 73 -12.83 -8.69 -2.01
C THR A 73 -12.15 -8.66 -0.64
N GLY A 74 -12.33 -9.72 0.16
CA GLY A 74 -11.72 -9.84 1.48
C GLY A 74 -10.20 -9.86 1.45
N PHE A 75 -9.59 -10.58 0.49
CA PHE A 75 -8.14 -10.57 0.31
C PHE A 75 -7.65 -9.19 -0.16
N PHE A 76 -8.34 -8.61 -1.14
CA PHE A 76 -7.99 -7.31 -1.69
C PHE A 76 -7.89 -6.22 -0.62
N ILE A 77 -8.89 -6.12 0.27
CA ILE A 77 -8.93 -5.10 1.33
C ILE A 77 -7.77 -5.27 2.32
N ILE A 78 -7.46 -6.50 2.74
CA ILE A 78 -6.38 -6.77 3.70
C ILE A 78 -5.01 -6.43 3.11
N PHE A 79 -4.75 -6.87 1.87
CA PHE A 79 -3.49 -6.54 1.21
C PHE A 79 -3.37 -5.05 0.91
N SER A 80 -4.46 -4.38 0.56
CA SER A 80 -4.48 -2.93 0.38
C SER A 80 -4.23 -2.17 1.69
N LEU A 81 -4.78 -2.64 2.83
CA LEU A 81 -4.49 -2.06 4.14
C LEU A 81 -3.01 -2.18 4.49
N ILE A 82 -2.43 -3.38 4.33
CA ILE A 82 -1.01 -3.62 4.62
C ILE A 82 -0.13 -2.77 3.71
N ALA A 83 -0.41 -2.75 2.41
CA ALA A 83 0.29 -1.89 1.45
C ALA A 83 0.16 -0.40 1.82
N GLY A 84 -1.02 0.02 2.27
CA GLY A 84 -1.32 1.35 2.81
C GLY A 84 -0.41 1.74 3.96
N VAL A 85 -0.38 0.93 5.02
CA VAL A 85 0.41 1.21 6.23
C VAL A 85 1.90 1.18 5.93
N VAL A 86 2.37 0.17 5.19
CA VAL A 86 3.79 0.07 4.82
C VAL A 86 4.21 1.25 3.95
N GLY A 87 3.41 1.61 2.94
CA GLY A 87 3.66 2.74 2.07
C GLY A 87 3.62 4.09 2.76
N PHE A 88 2.75 4.26 3.76
CA PHE A 88 2.73 5.44 4.62
C PHE A 88 4.05 5.60 5.38
N ILE A 89 4.50 4.54 6.06
CA ILE A 89 5.75 4.56 6.84
C ILE A 89 6.97 4.79 5.92
N THR A 90 7.00 4.13 4.76
CA THR A 90 8.07 4.31 3.77
C THR A 90 8.10 5.73 3.22
N SER A 91 6.94 6.35 2.97
CA SER A 91 6.85 7.74 2.53
C SER A 91 7.33 8.72 3.61
N VAL A 92 6.91 8.53 4.87
CA VAL A 92 7.44 9.33 6.00
C VAL A 92 8.96 9.19 6.09
N THR A 93 9.47 7.96 5.98
CA THR A 93 10.90 7.67 6.05
C THR A 93 11.67 8.29 4.88
N GLY A 94 11.10 8.34 3.68
CA GLY A 94 11.73 9.01 2.54
C GLY A 94 11.76 10.53 2.71
N ILE A 95 10.68 11.14 3.23
CA ILE A 95 10.62 12.58 3.50
C ILE A 95 11.67 12.98 4.55
N THR A 96 11.77 12.23 5.65
CA THR A 96 12.76 12.50 6.70
C THR A 96 14.19 12.33 6.20
N ASN A 97 14.47 11.36 5.32
CA ASN A 97 15.78 11.20 4.67
C ASN A 97 16.14 12.40 3.77
N ILE A 98 15.18 12.96 3.02
CA ILE A 98 15.41 14.15 2.18
C ILE A 98 15.71 15.38 3.04
N ILE A 99 14.95 15.58 4.13
CA ILE A 99 15.11 16.70 5.06
C ILE A 99 16.46 16.62 5.77
N GLN A 100 16.82 15.44 6.29
CA GLN A 100 18.06 15.25 7.04
C GLN A 100 19.31 15.14 6.15
N SER A 101 19.14 14.97 4.82
CA SER A 101 20.25 14.79 3.85
C SER A 101 21.27 13.71 4.27
N ASN A 102 20.81 12.65 4.94
CA ASN A 102 21.65 11.57 5.45
C ASN A 102 21.98 10.57 4.34
N LEU A 103 23.23 10.61 3.83
CA LEU A 103 23.70 9.73 2.75
C LEU A 103 23.76 8.25 3.16
N SER A 104 23.93 7.97 4.46
CA SER A 104 24.14 6.63 4.99
C SER A 104 22.90 5.73 4.93
N ASN A 105 21.70 6.32 4.92
CA ASN A 105 20.43 5.59 4.99
C ASN A 105 19.78 5.36 3.62
N LEU A 106 20.44 5.76 2.52
CA LEU A 106 19.90 5.63 1.15
C LEU A 106 19.58 4.16 0.78
N HIS A 107 20.41 3.22 1.21
CA HIS A 107 20.20 1.80 0.90
C HIS A 107 18.97 1.22 1.62
N ALA A 108 18.74 1.62 2.88
CA ALA A 108 17.55 1.24 3.64
C ALA A 108 16.27 1.87 3.05
N ALA A 109 16.36 3.11 2.56
CA ALA A 109 15.26 3.77 1.85
C ALA A 109 14.91 3.06 0.53
N ALA A 110 15.91 2.61 -0.23
CA ALA A 110 15.70 1.84 -1.46
C ALA A 110 15.03 0.48 -1.18
N ALA A 111 15.54 -0.28 -0.20
CA ALA A 111 14.99 -1.58 0.18
C ALA A 111 13.54 -1.49 0.69
N SER A 112 13.22 -0.48 1.50
CA SER A 112 11.84 -0.26 1.98
C SER A 112 10.88 0.18 0.86
N SER A 113 11.36 0.95 -0.11
CA SER A 113 10.58 1.31 -1.31
C SER A 113 10.27 0.10 -2.19
N LEU A 114 11.21 -0.85 -2.33
CA LEU A 114 11.03 -2.13 -3.04
C LEU A 114 9.96 -3.02 -2.39
N ILE A 115 10.01 -3.15 -1.06
CA ILE A 115 9.02 -3.91 -0.29
C ILE A 115 7.64 -3.29 -0.47
N THR A 116 7.54 -1.97 -0.33
CA THR A 116 6.29 -1.23 -0.52
C THR A 116 5.74 -1.41 -1.93
N TRP A 117 6.59 -1.33 -2.95
CA TRP A 117 6.18 -1.51 -4.34
C TRP A 117 5.68 -2.93 -4.61
N SER A 118 6.37 -3.95 -4.09
CA SER A 118 5.96 -5.36 -4.21
C SER A 118 4.59 -5.61 -3.56
N LEU A 119 4.36 -5.07 -2.36
CA LEU A 119 3.06 -5.11 -1.68
C LEU A 119 1.95 -4.40 -2.46
N THR A 120 2.28 -3.25 -3.05
CA THR A 120 1.34 -2.46 -3.86
C THR A 120 0.98 -3.20 -5.15
N LEU A 121 1.94 -3.88 -5.80
CA LEU A 121 1.68 -4.74 -6.95
C LEU A 121 0.78 -5.94 -6.62
N LEU A 122 1.02 -6.58 -5.48
CA LEU A 122 0.20 -7.69 -5.03
C LEU A 122 -1.25 -7.26 -4.85
N ALA A 123 -1.46 -6.13 -4.16
CA ALA A 123 -2.79 -5.55 -3.96
C ALA A 123 -3.41 -5.01 -5.26
N MET A 124 -2.61 -4.50 -6.21
CA MET A 124 -3.08 -4.11 -7.55
C MET A 124 -3.50 -5.32 -8.40
N GLY A 125 -2.78 -6.45 -8.31
CA GLY A 125 -3.18 -7.71 -8.97
C GLY A 125 -4.53 -8.21 -8.46
N LEU A 126 -4.79 -8.09 -7.16
CA LEU A 126 -6.09 -8.40 -6.55
C LEU A 126 -7.18 -7.39 -6.98
N ALA A 127 -6.84 -6.11 -7.12
CA ALA A 127 -7.77 -5.11 -7.66
C ALA A 127 -8.22 -5.45 -9.09
N CYS A 128 -7.30 -5.87 -9.95
CA CYS A 128 -7.65 -6.30 -11.31
C CYS A 128 -8.56 -7.53 -11.32
N LYS A 129 -8.36 -8.45 -10.38
CA LYS A 129 -9.23 -9.62 -10.22
C LYS A 129 -10.64 -9.23 -9.79
N GLU A 130 -10.76 -8.26 -8.89
CA GLU A 130 -12.05 -7.74 -8.42
C GLU A 130 -12.83 -7.04 -9.55
N ILE A 131 -12.13 -6.23 -10.37
CA ILE A 131 -12.72 -5.57 -11.56
C ILE A 131 -13.31 -6.59 -12.54
N GLU A 132 -12.64 -7.72 -12.75
CA GLU A 132 -13.12 -8.80 -13.64
C GLU A 132 -14.42 -9.44 -13.12
N ILE A 133 -14.59 -9.52 -11.79
CA ILE A 133 -15.75 -10.12 -11.12
C ILE A 133 -16.96 -9.16 -11.11
N GLY A 134 -16.72 -7.85 -11.09
CA GLY A 134 -17.68 -6.83 -11.53
C GLY A 134 -18.88 -6.54 -10.62
N TRP A 135 -18.85 -6.95 -9.35
CA TRP A 135 -19.99 -6.75 -8.42
C TRP A 135 -19.55 -6.14 -7.08
N THR A 136 -19.21 -4.85 -7.07
CA THR A 136 -18.68 -4.18 -5.88
C THR A 136 -19.28 -2.77 -5.67
N ASP A 137 -19.41 -2.36 -4.40
CA ASP A 137 -19.92 -1.06 -3.97
C ASP A 137 -19.03 0.11 -4.44
N SER A 138 -19.58 1.33 -4.58
CA SER A 138 -18.85 2.50 -5.11
C SER A 138 -17.55 2.86 -4.38
N ASN A 139 -17.45 2.54 -3.08
CA ASN A 139 -16.25 2.75 -2.28
C ASN A 139 -15.11 1.78 -2.66
N LEU A 140 -15.45 0.52 -2.92
CA LEU A 140 -14.46 -0.49 -3.33
C LEU A 140 -13.93 -0.19 -4.73
N ARG A 141 -14.79 0.29 -5.63
CA ARG A 141 -14.38 0.76 -6.96
C ARG A 141 -13.37 1.90 -6.92
N SER A 142 -13.50 2.79 -5.94
CA SER A 142 -12.54 3.87 -5.71
C SER A 142 -11.20 3.31 -5.23
N LEU A 143 -11.22 2.31 -4.33
CA LEU A 143 -10.02 1.67 -3.79
C LEU A 143 -9.26 0.85 -4.85
N GLU A 144 -9.96 0.17 -5.76
CA GLU A 144 -9.38 -0.49 -6.94
C GLU A 144 -8.58 0.49 -7.80
N THR A 145 -9.22 1.61 -8.16
CA THR A 145 -8.60 2.64 -9.01
C THR A 145 -7.41 3.30 -8.31
N LEU A 146 -7.55 3.61 -7.02
CA LEU A 146 -6.47 4.19 -6.21
C LEU A 146 -5.26 3.27 -6.15
N MET A 147 -5.44 1.95 -5.98
CA MET A 147 -4.35 0.99 -5.94
C MET A 147 -3.58 0.89 -7.26
N ILE A 148 -4.26 1.02 -8.40
CA ILE A 148 -3.60 1.06 -9.72
C ILE A 148 -2.74 2.32 -9.85
N ILE A 149 -3.29 3.49 -9.49
CA ILE A 149 -2.57 4.77 -9.53
C ILE A 149 -1.38 4.77 -8.57
N LEU A 150 -1.56 4.22 -7.36
CA LEU A 150 -0.51 4.06 -6.36
C LEU A 150 0.63 3.18 -6.86
N SER A 151 0.33 2.08 -7.55
CA SER A 151 1.37 1.23 -8.14
C SER A 151 2.27 2.01 -9.09
N GLY A 152 1.69 2.80 -10.00
CA GLY A 152 2.45 3.64 -10.93
C GLY A 152 3.26 4.74 -10.22
N THR A 153 2.65 5.44 -9.27
CA THR A 153 3.30 6.55 -8.55
C THR A 153 4.41 6.07 -7.63
N GLN A 154 4.23 4.91 -6.98
CA GLN A 154 5.24 4.26 -6.14
C GLN A 154 6.43 3.75 -6.96
N LEU A 155 6.19 3.21 -8.16
CA LEU A 155 7.25 2.80 -9.09
C LEU A 155 8.12 3.99 -9.48
N PHE A 156 7.49 5.14 -9.75
CA PHE A 156 8.22 6.37 -10.05
C PHE A 156 9.04 6.86 -8.86
N CYS A 157 8.44 6.93 -7.66
CA CYS A 157 9.16 7.31 -6.44
C CYS A 157 10.36 6.39 -6.17
N MET A 158 10.17 5.07 -6.30
CA MET A 158 11.23 4.10 -6.17
C MET A 158 12.34 4.35 -7.19
N GLY A 159 12.00 4.54 -8.47
CA GLY A 159 12.98 4.86 -9.52
C GLY A 159 13.82 6.09 -9.17
N THR A 160 13.20 7.15 -8.65
CA THR A 160 13.95 8.36 -8.23
C THR A 160 14.91 8.10 -7.07
N ILE A 161 14.54 7.23 -6.12
CA ILE A 161 15.41 6.85 -5.00
C ILE A 161 16.59 6.03 -5.52
N HIS A 162 16.35 5.04 -6.37
CA HIS A 162 17.40 4.16 -6.91
C HIS A 162 18.42 4.93 -7.77
N VAL A 163 17.97 5.83 -8.64
CA VAL A 163 18.88 6.70 -9.41
C VAL A 163 19.70 7.61 -8.49
N GLY A 164 19.10 8.11 -7.40
CA GLY A 164 19.81 8.88 -6.38
C GLY A 164 20.89 8.07 -5.65
N VAL A 165 20.61 6.80 -5.33
CA VAL A 165 21.58 5.88 -4.71
C VAL A 165 22.77 5.65 -5.65
N GLU A 166 22.51 5.37 -6.93
CA GLU A 166 23.55 5.09 -7.92
C GLU A 166 24.45 6.30 -8.22
N ASP A 167 23.90 7.53 -8.26
CA ASP A 167 24.71 8.75 -8.40
C ASP A 167 25.64 8.95 -7.20
N VAL A 168 25.15 8.72 -5.98
CA VAL A 168 25.96 8.84 -4.75
C VAL A 168 27.10 7.81 -4.74
N ILE A 169 26.80 6.55 -5.07
CA ILE A 169 27.81 5.48 -5.16
C ILE A 169 28.85 5.83 -6.23
N SER A 170 28.41 6.31 -7.40
CA SER A 170 29.30 6.70 -8.49
C SER A 170 30.23 7.86 -8.09
N ARG A 171 29.71 8.88 -7.40
CA ARG A 171 30.53 9.98 -6.87
C ARG A 171 31.51 9.51 -5.80
N GLN A 172 31.11 8.59 -4.92
CA GLN A 172 32.02 8.03 -3.92
C GLN A 172 33.14 7.23 -4.58
N ARG A 173 32.85 6.42 -5.61
CA ARG A 173 33.88 5.67 -6.35
C ARG A 173 34.89 6.60 -7.02
N ILE A 174 34.43 7.71 -7.62
CA ILE A 174 35.30 8.70 -8.25
C ILE A 174 36.16 9.44 -7.21
N ARG A 175 35.64 9.75 -6.01
CA ARG A 175 36.43 10.37 -4.93
C ARG A 175 37.38 9.40 -4.23
N GLY A 176 36.99 8.13 -4.08
CA GLY A 176 37.78 7.08 -3.43
C GLY A 176 38.88 6.48 -4.31
N GLY A 177 38.78 6.59 -5.63
CA GLY A 177 39.85 6.19 -6.57
C GLY A 177 40.94 7.24 -6.79
N ARG A 178 40.94 8.35 -6.03
CA ARG A 178 41.92 9.45 -6.11
C ARG A 178 42.94 9.45 -4.95
N VAL A 179 43.11 8.33 -4.25
CA VAL A 179 44.15 8.16 -3.21
C VAL A 179 45.18 7.14 -3.63
#